data_AF-A0A851WNK7-F1
#
_entry.id   AF-A0A851WNK7-F1
#
_cell.length_a   1.000
_cell.length_b   1.000
_cell.length_c   1.000
_cell.angle_alpha   90.00
_cell.angle_beta   90.00
_cell.angle_gamma   90.00
#
_symmetry.space_group_name_H-M   'P 1'
#
loop_
_entity.id
_entity.type
_entity.pdbx_description
1 polymer ?
#
loop_
_entity_poly.entity_id
_entity_poly.type
_entity_poly.pdbx_seq_one_letter_code
_entity_poly.pdbx_strand_id
1 'polypeptide(L)'
;MSTRTLPLLFLNLGGEMLYILDQRLRAQSIPGEKARKGERRARAVMNDIISAMFKKNFMEELFKPQDLYSKKALRTVYDRLAHTSIMRLNQASMDKLYDLMTMAFKYQVLLCPRPRDILLVTFNHLDAIKDFISDSPGILNQVDETFRQLIETYNCLSDGEFQLIRQTLLIFFQDMHIRVSIFLKDKVQNSNGLFVLPISGPVPWGTEVPGLIRIFNHKGVEVRRAEFTTAGNYVTPQREGSFELYGDRVLKLGTNMYSVTRPVETHMSGSSKKLASQAKENIVPNPLAKEELNFLARLLGGLDIQKPAGGETGFRLNLFTTDEEEEHAAQTRPEELSYKVINIEATQEPGRRAELSRILGELEVAEPRPGSAEKGEDLLALMDGL
;
A
#
# COMPACT_ATOMS: atom_id res chain seq x y z
N MET A 1 -8.22 9.54 13.68
CA MET A 1 -7.57 8.86 12.54
C MET A 1 -6.24 9.53 12.28
N SER A 2 -5.21 8.79 11.87
CA SER A 2 -3.89 9.36 11.58
C SER A 2 -3.78 9.83 10.12
N THR A 3 -3.34 11.08 9.93
CA THR A 3 -3.11 11.70 8.61
C THR A 3 -1.77 11.30 7.97
N ARG A 4 -0.99 10.43 8.62
CA ARG A 4 0.29 9.91 8.11
C ARG A 4 0.20 8.42 7.75
N THR A 5 -1.00 7.88 7.58
CA THR A 5 -1.19 6.44 7.33
C THR A 5 -0.97 6.07 5.86
N LEU A 6 -1.27 6.99 4.96
CA LEU A 6 -1.35 6.74 3.52
C LEU A 6 -0.02 6.26 2.88
N PRO A 7 1.15 6.87 3.16
CA PRO A 7 2.41 6.39 2.57
C PRO A 7 2.69 4.94 2.92
N LEU A 8 2.44 4.54 4.17
CA LEU A 8 2.60 3.16 4.61
C LEU A 8 1.61 2.24 3.88
N LEU A 9 0.32 2.60 3.83
CA LEU A 9 -0.67 1.81 3.12
C LEU A 9 -0.30 1.60 1.64
N PHE A 10 0.12 2.67 0.97
CA PHE A 10 0.50 2.62 -0.43
C PHE A 10 1.77 1.79 -0.65
N LEU A 11 2.86 2.05 0.08
CA LEU A 11 4.12 1.34 -0.15
C LEU A 11 4.02 -0.15 0.15
N ASN A 12 3.32 -0.56 1.22
CA ASN A 12 3.16 -1.98 1.55
C ASN A 12 2.27 -2.70 0.52
N LEU A 13 1.14 -2.11 0.10
CA LEU A 13 0.31 -2.71 -0.96
C LEU A 13 1.07 -2.78 -2.29
N GLY A 14 1.86 -1.76 -2.63
CA GLY A 14 2.75 -1.77 -3.79
C GLY A 14 3.81 -2.87 -3.72
N GLY A 15 4.40 -3.10 -2.55
CA GLY A 15 5.30 -4.22 -2.30
C GLY A 15 4.64 -5.58 -2.54
N GLU A 16 3.44 -5.79 -1.98
CA GLU A 16 2.66 -7.01 -2.22
C GLU A 16 2.31 -7.20 -3.70
N MET A 17 1.95 -6.12 -4.40
CA MET A 17 1.68 -6.16 -5.84
C MET A 17 2.89 -6.68 -6.61
N LEU A 18 4.07 -6.13 -6.32
CA LEU A 18 5.32 -6.50 -6.98
C LEU A 18 5.72 -7.95 -6.66
N TYR A 19 5.51 -8.42 -5.43
CA TYR A 19 5.69 -9.84 -5.09
C TYR A 19 4.81 -10.77 -5.92
N ILE A 20 3.52 -10.46 -6.04
CA ILE A 20 2.57 -11.29 -6.77
C ILE A 20 2.90 -11.28 -8.27
N LEU A 21 3.23 -10.12 -8.83
CA LEU A 21 3.57 -9.97 -10.25
C LEU A 21 4.88 -10.67 -10.60
N ASP A 22 5.94 -10.52 -9.79
CA ASP A 22 7.23 -11.19 -10.01
C ASP A 22 7.05 -12.72 -10.06
N GLN A 23 6.31 -13.29 -9.10
CA GLN A 23 6.02 -14.73 -9.09
C GLN A 23 5.27 -15.19 -10.34
N ARG A 24 4.28 -14.42 -10.79
CA ARG A 24 3.47 -14.77 -11.96
C ARG A 24 4.24 -14.65 -13.27
N LEU A 25 5.09 -13.63 -13.39
CA LEU A 25 5.97 -13.45 -14.53
C LEU A 25 7.02 -14.57 -14.61
N ARG A 26 7.59 -14.99 -13.48
CA ARG A 26 8.50 -16.14 -13.40
C ARG A 26 7.83 -17.45 -13.78
N ALA A 27 6.60 -17.69 -13.28
CA ALA A 27 5.85 -18.92 -13.59
C ALA A 27 5.51 -19.07 -15.09
N GLN A 28 5.40 -17.96 -15.82
CA GLN A 28 5.16 -17.98 -17.27
C GLN A 28 6.45 -18.06 -18.12
N SER A 29 7.63 -17.99 -17.49
CA SER A 29 8.89 -18.09 -18.23
C SER A 29 9.16 -19.54 -18.68
N ILE A 30 9.28 -19.74 -20.00
CA ILE A 30 9.53 -21.06 -20.62
C ILE A 30 11.05 -21.29 -20.70
N PRO A 31 11.57 -22.50 -20.41
CA PRO A 31 13.01 -22.80 -20.47
C PRO A 31 13.67 -22.52 -21.84
N GLY A 32 14.97 -22.19 -21.84
CA GLY A 32 15.80 -22.00 -23.03
C GLY A 32 16.06 -20.53 -23.41
N GLU A 33 16.35 -20.25 -24.68
CA GLU A 33 16.64 -18.89 -25.16
C GLU A 33 15.44 -17.93 -24.98
N LYS A 34 14.23 -18.48 -25.03
CA LYS A 34 12.97 -17.79 -24.69
C LYS A 34 12.89 -17.39 -23.21
N ALA A 35 13.56 -18.13 -22.31
CA ALA A 35 13.62 -17.80 -20.88
C ALA A 35 14.34 -16.47 -20.67
N ARG A 36 15.49 -16.27 -21.32
CA ARG A 36 16.29 -15.03 -21.20
C ARG A 36 15.52 -13.82 -21.73
N LYS A 37 14.74 -13.99 -22.79
CA LYS A 37 13.84 -12.94 -23.31
C LYS A 37 12.67 -12.67 -22.35
N GLY A 38 12.07 -13.73 -21.80
CA GLY A 38 11.00 -13.63 -20.80
C GLY A 38 11.47 -12.93 -19.52
N GLU A 39 12.67 -13.25 -19.04
CA GLU A 39 13.29 -12.66 -17.86
C GLU A 39 13.58 -11.17 -18.07
N ARG A 40 14.18 -10.78 -19.21
CA ARG A 40 14.37 -9.36 -19.55
C ARG A 40 13.04 -8.61 -19.60
N ARG A 41 12.00 -9.23 -20.16
CA ARG A 41 10.66 -8.64 -20.22
C ARG A 41 10.06 -8.47 -18.83
N ALA A 42 10.19 -9.48 -17.97
CA ALA A 42 9.73 -9.40 -16.59
C ALA A 42 10.45 -8.26 -15.84
N ARG A 43 11.77 -8.16 -15.98
CA ARG A 43 12.57 -7.06 -15.42
C ARG A 43 12.13 -5.70 -15.94
N ALA A 44 11.85 -5.57 -17.24
CA ALA A 44 11.34 -4.32 -17.82
C ALA A 44 9.97 -3.94 -17.23
N VAL A 45 9.05 -4.90 -17.11
CA VAL A 45 7.74 -4.68 -16.46
C VAL A 45 7.91 -4.22 -15.02
N MET A 46 8.79 -4.86 -14.25
CA MET A 46 9.05 -4.46 -12.86
C MET A 46 9.65 -3.05 -12.79
N ASN A 47 10.66 -2.74 -13.60
CA ASN A 47 11.26 -1.40 -13.66
C ASN A 47 10.24 -0.32 -14.02
N ASP A 48 9.34 -0.57 -14.99
CA ASP A 48 8.31 0.39 -15.40
C ASP A 48 7.31 0.68 -14.27
N ILE A 49 6.87 -0.36 -13.55
CA ILE A 49 5.94 -0.23 -12.43
C ILE A 49 6.62 0.49 -11.26
N ILE A 50 7.86 0.11 -10.90
CA ILE A 50 8.61 0.74 -9.81
C ILE A 50 8.91 2.20 -10.15
N SER A 51 9.35 2.50 -11.37
CA SER A 51 9.59 3.88 -11.83
C SER A 51 8.33 4.76 -11.72
N ALA A 52 7.18 4.22 -12.13
CA ALA A 52 5.91 4.93 -11.99
C ALA A 52 5.51 5.12 -10.51
N MET A 53 5.70 4.07 -9.69
CA MET A 53 5.34 4.09 -8.27
C MET A 53 6.17 5.10 -7.49
N PHE A 54 7.49 5.20 -7.73
CA PHE A 54 8.42 6.07 -7.00
C PHE A 54 8.73 7.39 -7.69
N LYS A 55 7.87 7.85 -8.61
CA LYS A 55 8.06 9.14 -9.26
C LYS A 55 8.06 10.25 -8.20
N LYS A 56 9.08 11.13 -8.24
CA LYS A 56 9.32 12.17 -7.22
C LYS A 56 8.07 12.99 -6.87
N ASN A 57 7.43 13.61 -7.86
CA ASN A 57 6.24 14.45 -7.64
C ASN A 57 5.08 13.65 -7.02
N PHE A 58 4.96 12.37 -7.36
CA PHE A 58 3.94 11.50 -6.80
C PHE A 58 4.22 11.21 -5.32
N MET A 59 5.46 10.87 -4.97
CA MET A 59 5.88 10.63 -3.59
C MET A 59 5.76 11.90 -2.73
N GLU A 60 6.12 13.07 -3.25
CA GLU A 60 5.95 14.35 -2.55
C GLU A 60 4.47 14.63 -2.20
N GLU A 61 3.53 14.30 -3.09
CA GLU A 61 2.10 14.44 -2.81
C GLU A 61 1.59 13.35 -1.85
N LEU A 62 2.08 12.12 -1.96
CA LEU A 62 1.69 11.00 -1.11
C LEU A 62 2.06 11.26 0.37
N PHE A 63 3.21 11.86 0.63
CA PHE A 63 3.74 12.11 1.97
C PHE A 63 3.15 13.34 2.67
N LYS A 64 2.33 14.14 1.98
CA LYS A 64 1.59 15.22 2.65
C LYS A 64 0.63 14.64 3.68
N PRO A 65 0.50 15.26 4.87
CA PRO A 65 -0.49 14.84 5.86
C PRO A 65 -1.90 14.90 5.25
N GLN A 66 -2.56 13.75 5.14
CA GLN A 66 -3.88 13.61 4.53
C GLN A 66 -4.59 12.33 5.00
N ASP A 67 -5.90 12.32 4.89
CA ASP A 67 -6.70 11.13 5.20
C ASP A 67 -6.49 10.00 4.19
N LEU A 68 -6.86 8.78 4.59
CA LEU A 68 -6.86 7.65 3.68
C LEU A 68 -7.91 7.83 2.59
N TYR A 69 -7.56 7.45 1.37
CA TYR A 69 -8.52 7.36 0.28
C TYR A 69 -9.47 6.19 0.46
N SER A 70 -10.60 6.24 -0.24
CA SER A 70 -11.49 5.10 -0.31
C SER A 70 -10.83 3.91 -0.99
N LYS A 71 -11.31 2.72 -0.64
CA LYS A 71 -10.90 1.45 -1.26
C LYS A 71 -11.01 1.50 -2.79
N LYS A 72 -12.02 2.20 -3.32
CA LYS A 72 -12.26 2.35 -4.76
C LYS A 72 -11.22 3.23 -5.44
N ALA A 73 -10.92 4.41 -4.87
CA ALA A 73 -9.91 5.31 -5.41
C ALA A 73 -8.53 4.64 -5.42
N LEU A 74 -8.16 3.98 -4.30
CA LEU A 74 -6.89 3.27 -4.19
C LEU A 74 -6.79 2.11 -5.19
N ARG A 75 -7.87 1.34 -5.40
CA ARG A 75 -7.96 0.29 -6.43
C ARG A 75 -7.69 0.83 -7.83
N THR A 76 -8.20 2.03 -8.18
CA THR A 76 -7.97 2.65 -9.49
C THR A 76 -6.52 3.10 -9.67
N VAL A 77 -5.84 3.56 -8.61
CA VAL A 77 -4.41 3.89 -8.67
C VAL A 77 -3.59 2.64 -9.00
N TYR A 78 -3.84 1.52 -8.31
CA TYR A 78 -3.14 0.26 -8.60
C TYR A 78 -3.49 -0.34 -9.96
N ASP A 79 -4.72 -0.13 -10.43
CA ASP A 79 -5.11 -0.51 -11.79
C ASP A 79 -4.20 0.14 -12.83
N ARG A 80 -3.98 1.45 -12.70
CA ARG A 80 -3.11 2.17 -13.62
C ARG A 80 -1.65 1.82 -13.45
N LEU A 81 -1.17 1.65 -12.21
CA LEU A 81 0.21 1.21 -11.95
C LEU A 81 0.52 -0.14 -12.60
N ALA A 82 -0.36 -1.13 -12.47
CA ALA A 82 -0.16 -2.43 -13.12
C ALA A 82 -0.12 -2.33 -14.66
N HIS A 83 -0.81 -1.33 -15.22
CA HIS A 83 -0.92 -1.08 -16.66
C HIS A 83 0.03 0.00 -17.21
N THR A 84 0.92 0.58 -16.39
CA THR A 84 1.95 1.52 -16.91
C THR A 84 2.95 0.81 -17.82
N SER A 85 3.23 -0.47 -17.53
CA SER A 85 4.09 -1.32 -18.34
C SER A 85 3.37 -1.87 -19.57
N ILE A 86 4.12 -2.62 -20.40
CA ILE A 86 3.59 -3.38 -21.55
C ILE A 86 2.62 -4.53 -21.15
N MET A 87 2.56 -4.88 -19.86
CA MET A 87 1.67 -5.92 -19.33
C MET A 87 0.21 -5.46 -19.32
N ARG A 88 -0.71 -6.38 -19.61
CA ARG A 88 -2.16 -6.17 -19.55
C ARG A 88 -2.81 -7.24 -18.69
N LEU A 89 -3.58 -6.84 -17.69
CA LEU A 89 -4.41 -7.75 -16.90
C LEU A 89 -5.87 -7.52 -17.27
N ASN A 90 -6.66 -8.60 -17.30
CA ASN A 90 -8.12 -8.45 -17.38
C ASN A 90 -8.68 -7.98 -16.03
N GLN A 91 -9.95 -7.55 -16.05
CA GLN A 91 -10.63 -7.05 -14.85
C GLN A 91 -10.61 -8.08 -13.70
N ALA A 92 -10.89 -9.35 -14.00
CA ALA A 92 -10.90 -10.41 -12.99
C ALA A 92 -9.52 -10.64 -12.36
N SER A 93 -8.44 -10.62 -13.15
CA SER A 93 -7.07 -10.72 -12.62
C SER A 93 -6.71 -9.48 -11.82
N MET A 94 -7.07 -8.28 -12.26
CA MET A 94 -6.81 -7.07 -11.47
C MET A 94 -7.56 -7.06 -10.14
N ASP A 95 -8.78 -7.59 -10.11
CA ASP A 95 -9.56 -7.75 -8.89
C ASP A 95 -8.94 -8.77 -7.96
N LYS A 96 -8.51 -9.92 -8.51
CA LYS A 96 -7.78 -10.93 -7.73
C LYS A 96 -6.47 -10.39 -7.18
N LEU A 97 -5.73 -9.60 -7.95
CA LEU A 97 -4.49 -8.97 -7.54
C LEU A 97 -4.72 -8.09 -6.31
N TYR A 98 -5.70 -7.19 -6.38
CA TYR A 98 -6.01 -6.27 -5.30
C TYR A 98 -6.50 -6.99 -4.03
N ASP A 99 -7.32 -8.02 -4.19
CA ASP A 99 -7.78 -8.85 -3.08
C ASP A 99 -6.60 -9.56 -2.38
N LEU A 100 -5.65 -10.09 -3.16
CA LEU A 100 -4.45 -10.72 -2.62
C LEU A 100 -3.56 -9.71 -1.86
N MET A 101 -3.28 -8.56 -2.47
CA MET A 101 -2.49 -7.48 -1.86
C MET A 101 -3.09 -7.03 -0.52
N THR A 102 -4.40 -6.75 -0.52
CA THR A 102 -5.09 -6.21 0.65
C THR A 102 -5.19 -7.24 1.77
N MET A 103 -5.51 -8.50 1.46
CA MET A 103 -5.54 -9.55 2.48
C MET A 103 -4.15 -9.89 3.03
N ALA A 104 -3.11 -9.86 2.20
CA ALA A 104 -1.74 -10.10 2.64
C ALA A 104 -1.24 -9.01 3.59
N PHE A 105 -1.41 -7.74 3.22
CA PHE A 105 -1.00 -6.65 4.09
C PHE A 105 -1.88 -6.57 5.36
N LYS A 106 -3.20 -6.80 5.26
CA LYS A 106 -4.09 -6.93 6.43
C LYS A 106 -3.56 -7.96 7.43
N TYR A 107 -3.15 -9.13 6.94
CA TYR A 107 -2.60 -10.18 7.79
C TYR A 107 -1.32 -9.72 8.51
N GLN A 108 -0.42 -9.04 7.80
CA GLN A 108 0.81 -8.50 8.39
C GLN A 108 0.54 -7.43 9.45
N VAL A 109 -0.40 -6.51 9.23
CA VAL A 109 -0.78 -5.50 10.24
C VAL A 109 -1.37 -6.15 11.51
N LEU A 110 -2.16 -7.21 11.35
CA LEU A 110 -2.71 -7.97 12.48
C LEU A 110 -1.60 -8.67 13.29
N LEU A 111 -0.56 -9.17 12.63
CA LEU A 111 0.54 -9.89 13.27
C LEU A 111 1.64 -9.00 13.85
N CYS A 112 1.69 -7.71 13.52
CA CYS A 112 2.69 -6.80 14.07
C CYS A 112 2.64 -6.79 15.61
N PRO A 113 3.72 -7.18 16.32
CA PRO A 113 3.73 -7.19 17.78
C PRO A 113 3.63 -5.77 18.35
N ARG A 114 4.43 -4.84 17.83
CA ARG A 114 4.36 -3.40 18.15
C ARG A 114 3.76 -2.61 16.98
N PRO A 115 3.04 -1.51 17.24
CA PRO A 115 2.58 -0.62 16.17
C PRO A 115 3.72 -0.08 15.30
N ARG A 116 4.87 0.22 15.91
CA ARG A 116 6.09 0.66 15.20
C ARG A 116 6.66 -0.40 14.25
N ASP A 117 6.39 -1.69 14.47
CA ASP A 117 6.90 -2.75 13.60
C ASP A 117 6.27 -2.70 12.18
N ILE A 118 5.17 -1.97 11.98
CA ILE A 118 4.60 -1.69 10.64
C ILE A 118 5.64 -0.97 9.75
N LEU A 119 6.50 -0.14 10.34
CA LEU A 119 7.56 0.52 9.61
C LEU A 119 8.64 -0.50 9.16
N LEU A 120 8.94 -1.50 9.98
CA LEU A 120 9.84 -2.60 9.59
C LEU A 120 9.25 -3.45 8.46
N VAL A 121 7.93 -3.69 8.48
CA VAL A 121 7.23 -4.34 7.36
C VAL A 121 7.45 -3.54 6.07
N THR A 122 7.23 -2.23 6.14
CA THR A 122 7.42 -1.32 5.01
C THR A 122 8.86 -1.35 4.50
N PHE A 123 9.84 -1.36 5.40
CA PHE A 123 11.26 -1.45 5.04
C PHE A 123 11.62 -2.78 4.38
N ASN A 124 11.06 -3.90 4.84
CA ASN A 124 11.22 -5.19 4.15
C ASN A 124 10.67 -5.15 2.71
N HIS A 125 9.51 -4.51 2.49
CA HIS A 125 8.99 -4.33 1.13
C HIS A 125 9.94 -3.46 0.30
N LEU A 126 10.43 -2.35 0.83
CA LEU A 126 11.36 -1.47 0.11
C LEU A 126 12.68 -2.17 -0.21
N ASP A 127 13.25 -2.92 0.73
CA ASP A 127 14.48 -3.69 0.51
C ASP A 127 14.27 -4.69 -0.64
N ALA A 128 13.15 -5.42 -0.65
CA ALA A 128 12.87 -6.36 -1.73
C ALA A 128 12.52 -5.67 -3.06
N ILE A 129 11.95 -4.47 -3.04
CA ILE A 129 11.74 -3.65 -4.24
C ILE A 129 13.08 -3.27 -4.86
N LYS A 130 14.08 -2.91 -4.04
CA LYS A 130 15.44 -2.63 -4.54
C LYS A 130 16.02 -3.85 -5.25
N ASP A 131 15.78 -5.06 -4.73
CA ASP A 131 16.22 -6.31 -5.35
C ASP A 131 15.54 -6.60 -6.70
N PHE A 132 14.34 -6.05 -6.96
CA PHE A 132 13.68 -6.19 -8.27
C PHE A 132 14.23 -5.25 -9.35
N ILE A 133 14.89 -4.15 -8.95
CA ILE A 133 15.40 -3.16 -9.90
C ILE A 133 16.61 -3.75 -10.62
N SER A 134 16.53 -3.82 -11.94
CA SER A 134 17.63 -4.30 -12.80
C SER A 134 18.23 -3.16 -13.60
N ASP A 135 19.55 -2.97 -13.50
CA ASP A 135 20.35 -2.10 -14.36
C ASP A 135 19.84 -0.64 -14.48
N SER A 136 19.22 -0.10 -13.42
CA SER A 136 18.67 1.26 -13.42
C SER A 136 18.99 2.02 -12.12
N PRO A 137 20.18 2.67 -12.05
CA PRO A 137 20.57 3.46 -10.87
C PRO A 137 19.63 4.62 -10.56
N GLY A 138 18.97 5.19 -11.58
CA GLY A 138 18.01 6.27 -11.40
C GLY A 138 16.78 5.85 -10.60
N ILE A 139 16.22 4.67 -10.89
CA ILE A 139 15.06 4.12 -10.15
C ILE A 139 15.50 3.74 -8.72
N LEU A 140 16.69 3.14 -8.57
CA LEU A 140 17.23 2.80 -7.25
C LEU A 140 17.35 4.04 -6.36
N ASN A 141 17.89 5.14 -6.90
CA ASN A 141 18.00 6.40 -6.19
C ASN A 141 16.63 6.97 -5.77
N GLN A 142 15.59 6.81 -6.59
CA GLN A 142 14.22 7.23 -6.22
C GLN A 142 13.68 6.43 -5.04
N VAL A 143 13.90 5.10 -5.03
CA VAL A 143 13.50 4.24 -3.91
C VAL A 143 14.27 4.58 -2.63
N ASP A 144 15.59 4.81 -2.74
CA ASP A 144 16.41 5.23 -1.61
C ASP A 144 15.96 6.59 -1.04
N GLU A 145 15.56 7.52 -1.91
CA GLU A 145 15.05 8.83 -1.46
C GLU A 145 13.73 8.71 -0.71
N THR A 146 12.79 7.89 -1.22
CA THR A 146 11.55 7.57 -0.48
C THR A 146 11.85 6.89 0.84
N PHE A 147 12.88 6.02 0.90
CA PHE A 147 13.31 5.40 2.15
C PHE A 147 13.77 6.46 3.17
N ARG A 148 14.63 7.40 2.76
CA ARG A 148 15.07 8.51 3.64
C ARG A 148 13.89 9.35 4.11
N GLN A 149 12.97 9.67 3.22
CA GLN A 149 11.75 10.41 3.55
C GLN A 149 10.87 9.68 4.57
N LEU A 150 10.77 8.35 4.52
CA LEU A 150 10.11 7.55 5.56
C LEU A 150 10.83 7.67 6.90
N ILE A 151 12.16 7.52 6.93
CA ILE A 151 12.92 7.65 8.19
C ILE A 151 12.66 9.03 8.79
N GLU A 152 12.80 10.10 8.02
CA GLU A 152 12.58 11.47 8.49
C GLU A 152 11.16 11.71 8.99
N THR A 153 10.16 11.16 8.31
CA THR A 153 8.74 11.38 8.63
C THR A 153 8.28 10.59 9.87
N TYR A 154 8.77 9.36 10.04
CA TYR A 154 8.23 8.40 11.00
C TYR A 154 9.14 8.14 12.21
N ASN A 155 10.44 8.45 12.15
CA ASN A 155 11.37 8.15 13.26
C ASN A 155 11.06 8.96 14.53
N CYS A 156 10.54 10.18 14.37
CA CYS A 156 10.17 11.05 15.49
C CYS A 156 8.78 10.77 16.08
N LEU A 157 8.02 9.83 15.52
CA LEU A 157 6.68 9.52 16.01
C LEU A 157 6.73 8.70 17.30
N SER A 158 5.83 9.05 18.21
CA SER A 158 5.59 8.30 19.44
C SER A 158 4.85 6.98 19.18
N ASP A 159 4.92 6.05 20.13
CA ASP A 159 4.15 4.80 20.06
C ASP A 159 2.63 5.03 19.99
N GLY A 160 2.13 6.12 20.60
CA GLY A 160 0.73 6.53 20.50
C GLY A 160 0.33 6.92 19.09
N GLU A 161 1.18 7.65 18.37
CA GLU A 161 0.94 8.02 16.97
C GLU A 161 1.01 6.78 16.05
N PHE A 162 1.96 5.87 16.29
CA PHE A 162 1.99 4.59 15.58
C PHE A 162 0.75 3.74 15.88
N GLN A 163 0.22 3.79 17.11
CA GLN A 163 -1.03 3.11 17.44
C GLN A 163 -2.22 3.71 16.67
N LEU A 164 -2.26 5.04 16.50
CA LEU A 164 -3.27 5.69 15.66
C LEU A 164 -3.14 5.29 14.18
N ILE A 165 -1.91 5.16 13.67
CA ILE A 165 -1.64 4.63 12.31
C ILE A 165 -2.18 3.21 12.20
N ARG A 166 -1.83 2.33 13.14
CA ARG A 166 -2.30 0.93 13.17
C ARG A 166 -3.81 0.85 13.21
N GLN A 167 -4.46 1.64 14.07
CA GLN A 167 -5.91 1.71 14.14
C GLN A 167 -6.52 2.14 12.81
N THR A 168 -5.94 3.16 12.16
CA THR A 168 -6.42 3.67 10.87
C THR A 168 -6.31 2.60 9.78
N LEU A 169 -5.22 1.82 9.75
CA LEU A 169 -5.06 0.67 8.85
C LEU A 169 -6.08 -0.44 9.14
N LEU A 170 -6.30 -0.78 10.41
CA LEU A 170 -7.27 -1.80 10.80
C LEU A 170 -8.70 -1.43 10.42
N ILE A 171 -9.07 -0.16 10.56
CA ILE A 171 -10.36 0.38 10.10
C ILE A 171 -10.45 0.28 8.57
N PHE A 172 -9.39 0.64 7.84
CA PHE A 172 -9.38 0.48 6.39
C PHE A 172 -9.63 -0.98 5.97
N PHE A 173 -9.01 -1.95 6.65
CA PHE A 173 -9.18 -3.38 6.38
C PHE A 173 -10.41 -4.03 7.03
N GLN A 174 -11.22 -3.24 7.72
CA GLN A 174 -12.44 -3.71 8.35
C GLN A 174 -13.37 -4.32 7.30
N ASP A 175 -14.04 -5.40 7.71
CA ASP A 175 -15.04 -6.14 6.92
C ASP A 175 -14.53 -6.81 5.63
N MET A 176 -13.21 -6.77 5.39
CA MET A 176 -12.58 -7.50 4.29
C MET A 176 -12.33 -8.96 4.67
N HIS A 177 -13.21 -9.86 4.25
CA HIS A 177 -13.18 -11.29 4.57
C HIS A 177 -12.99 -12.17 3.33
N ILE A 178 -12.02 -11.81 2.49
CA ILE A 178 -11.80 -12.48 1.21
C ILE A 178 -10.96 -13.75 1.44
N ARG A 179 -11.43 -14.87 0.90
CA ARG A 179 -10.73 -16.17 0.99
C ARG A 179 -9.48 -16.17 0.09
N VAL A 180 -8.34 -16.48 0.69
CA VAL A 180 -7.05 -16.57 -0.01
C VAL A 180 -6.48 -17.98 0.17
N SER A 181 -6.22 -18.66 -0.95
CA SER A 181 -5.84 -20.08 -0.95
C SER A 181 -4.56 -20.37 -0.17
N ILE A 182 -3.53 -19.51 -0.26
CA ILE A 182 -2.28 -19.69 0.50
C ILE A 182 -2.55 -19.62 2.01
N PHE A 183 -3.38 -18.70 2.48
CA PHE A 183 -3.74 -18.59 3.90
C PHE A 183 -4.62 -19.73 4.41
N LEU A 184 -5.52 -20.24 3.57
CA LEU A 184 -6.30 -21.44 3.89
C LEU A 184 -5.41 -22.68 3.99
N LYS A 185 -4.46 -22.85 3.07
CA LYS A 185 -3.50 -23.97 3.06
C LYS A 185 -2.59 -23.94 4.29
N ASP A 186 -2.12 -22.74 4.67
CA ASP A 186 -1.28 -22.56 5.85
C ASP A 186 -2.08 -22.55 7.17
N LYS A 187 -3.42 -22.73 7.09
CA LYS A 187 -4.35 -22.77 8.24
C LYS A 187 -4.34 -21.49 9.09
N VAL A 188 -3.89 -20.38 8.51
CA VAL A 188 -3.91 -19.07 9.15
C VAL A 188 -5.20 -18.30 8.86
N GLN A 189 -6.03 -18.81 7.94
CA GLN A 189 -7.35 -18.28 7.63
C GLN A 189 -8.40 -19.40 7.68
N ASN A 190 -9.58 -19.06 8.18
CA ASN A 190 -10.76 -19.92 8.20
C ASN A 190 -11.52 -19.88 6.86
N SER A 191 -12.41 -20.85 6.63
CA SER A 191 -13.26 -20.89 5.42
C SER A 191 -14.19 -19.68 5.26
N ASN A 192 -14.48 -18.96 6.35
CA ASN A 192 -15.25 -17.71 6.34
C ASN A 192 -14.40 -16.46 6.05
N GLY A 193 -13.10 -16.61 5.72
CA GLY A 193 -12.21 -15.49 5.40
C GLY A 193 -11.59 -14.78 6.61
N LEU A 194 -11.93 -15.17 7.84
CA LEU A 194 -11.33 -14.60 9.05
C LEU A 194 -9.95 -15.21 9.33
N PHE A 195 -9.03 -14.39 9.82
CA PHE A 195 -7.71 -14.84 10.23
C PHE A 195 -7.72 -15.49 11.62
N VAL A 196 -6.91 -16.52 11.78
CA VAL A 196 -6.58 -17.15 13.06
C VAL A 196 -5.25 -16.57 13.51
N LEU A 197 -5.26 -15.81 14.61
CA LEU A 197 -4.05 -15.19 15.15
C LEU A 197 -3.31 -16.17 16.06
N PRO A 198 -1.97 -16.21 15.99
CA PRO A 198 -1.18 -17.04 16.89
C PRO A 198 -1.31 -16.54 18.33
N ILE A 199 -1.38 -17.49 19.27
CA ILE A 199 -1.40 -17.24 20.72
C ILE A 199 -0.04 -17.53 21.37
N SER A 200 1.02 -17.58 20.57
CA SER A 200 2.38 -17.92 20.96
C SER A 200 3.38 -17.27 20.01
N GLY A 201 4.65 -17.23 20.40
CA GLY A 201 5.73 -16.66 19.60
C GLY A 201 6.57 -15.64 20.36
N PRO A 202 7.44 -14.91 19.65
CA PRO A 202 8.26 -13.89 20.27
C PRO A 202 7.40 -12.75 20.80
N VAL A 203 7.66 -12.33 22.04
CA VAL A 203 7.08 -11.08 22.55
C VAL A 203 7.72 -9.88 21.84
N PRO A 204 7.06 -8.70 21.84
CA PRO A 204 7.68 -7.47 21.39
C PRO A 204 9.08 -7.22 21.99
N TRP A 205 10.00 -6.64 21.21
CA TRP A 205 11.29 -6.20 21.75
C TRP A 205 11.09 -5.17 22.87
N GLY A 206 11.87 -5.31 23.94
CA GLY A 206 11.77 -4.48 25.14
C GLY A 206 10.64 -4.88 26.10
N THR A 207 9.97 -6.01 25.87
CA THR A 207 8.91 -6.52 26.78
C THR A 207 9.32 -7.80 27.48
N GLU A 208 8.81 -7.99 28.71
CA GLU A 208 9.00 -9.22 29.47
C GLU A 208 8.04 -10.31 28.96
N VAL A 209 8.49 -11.57 29.02
CA VAL A 209 7.64 -12.73 28.71
C VAL A 209 6.48 -12.79 29.72
N PRO A 210 5.23 -12.90 29.26
CA PRO A 210 4.07 -12.95 30.17
C PRO A 210 4.12 -14.19 31.07
N GLY A 211 3.70 -14.03 32.32
CA GLY A 211 3.61 -15.12 33.29
C GLY A 211 4.11 -14.75 34.68
N LEU A 212 5.05 -13.80 34.79
CA LEU A 212 5.56 -13.36 36.10
C LEU A 212 4.65 -12.28 36.70
N ILE A 213 4.12 -12.52 37.90
CA ILE A 213 3.33 -11.58 38.69
C ILE A 213 4.20 -11.06 39.84
N ARG A 214 4.46 -9.75 39.86
CA ARG A 214 5.20 -9.07 40.94
C ARG A 214 4.24 -8.22 41.77
N ILE A 215 4.28 -8.37 43.09
CA ILE A 215 3.47 -7.60 44.03
C ILE A 215 4.39 -6.68 44.81
N PHE A 216 4.06 -5.39 44.79
CA PHE A 216 4.81 -4.33 45.47
C PHE A 216 4.02 -3.81 46.65
N ASN A 217 4.72 -3.41 47.71
CA ASN A 217 4.11 -2.71 48.83
C ASN A 217 3.99 -1.19 48.54
N HIS A 218 3.42 -0.43 49.49
CA HIS A 218 3.25 1.03 49.39
C HIS A 218 4.57 1.82 49.28
N LYS A 219 5.72 1.18 49.54
CA LYS A 219 7.06 1.77 49.38
C LYS A 219 7.71 1.41 48.04
N GLY A 220 7.00 0.73 47.14
CA GLY A 220 7.53 0.27 45.86
C GLY A 220 8.51 -0.90 45.96
N VAL A 221 8.61 -1.54 47.13
CA VAL A 221 9.46 -2.72 47.33
C VAL A 221 8.68 -3.97 46.95
N GLU A 222 9.30 -4.82 46.14
CA GLU A 222 8.74 -6.13 45.76
C GLU A 222 8.65 -7.04 46.99
N VAL A 223 7.44 -7.49 47.32
CA VAL A 223 7.17 -8.32 48.50
C VAL A 223 6.78 -9.76 48.16
N ARG A 224 6.30 -10.02 46.94
CA ARG A 224 5.91 -11.36 46.51
C ARG A 224 6.02 -11.52 45.00
N ARG A 225 6.49 -12.71 44.60
CA ARG A 225 6.44 -13.22 43.22
C ARG A 225 5.46 -14.37 43.13
N ALA A 226 4.72 -14.41 42.03
CA ALA A 226 3.90 -15.56 41.65
C ALA A 226 4.04 -15.78 40.14
N GLU A 227 3.70 -16.98 39.69
CA GLU A 227 3.74 -17.34 38.28
C GLU A 227 2.34 -17.72 37.79
N PHE A 228 2.01 -17.30 36.58
CA PHE A 228 0.79 -17.63 35.86
C PHE A 228 1.16 -18.40 34.60
N THR A 229 0.66 -19.63 34.50
CA THR A 229 0.88 -20.47 33.32
C THR A 229 0.09 -19.93 32.15
N THR A 230 0.78 -19.41 31.15
CA THR A 230 0.17 -18.99 29.89
C THR A 230 -0.14 -20.20 29.01
N ALA A 231 -1.26 -20.17 28.27
CA ALA A 231 -1.58 -21.21 27.28
C ALA A 231 -0.62 -21.20 26.06
N GLY A 232 0.12 -20.10 25.87
CA GLY A 232 1.05 -19.89 24.78
C GLY A 232 2.51 -20.05 25.20
N ASN A 233 3.34 -20.52 24.27
CA ASN A 233 4.80 -20.53 24.40
C ASN A 233 5.37 -19.19 23.91
N TYR A 234 5.64 -18.30 24.84
CA TYR A 234 6.21 -16.99 24.56
C TYR A 234 7.73 -17.00 24.76
N VAL A 235 8.45 -16.35 23.86
CA VAL A 235 9.92 -16.27 23.92
C VAL A 235 10.39 -14.83 23.81
N THR A 236 11.51 -14.52 24.43
CA THR A 236 12.13 -13.19 24.28
C THR A 236 12.71 -13.06 22.86
N PRO A 237 12.47 -11.93 22.16
CA PRO A 237 13.10 -11.67 20.87
C PRO A 237 14.64 -11.56 21.03
N GLN A 238 15.38 -12.04 20.04
CA GLN A 238 16.85 -12.10 20.12
C GLN A 238 17.51 -10.72 20.02
N ARG A 239 16.97 -9.83 19.18
CA ARG A 239 17.46 -8.46 18.96
C ARG A 239 16.38 -7.56 18.36
N GLU A 240 16.60 -6.25 18.43
CA GLU A 240 15.77 -5.27 17.72
C GLU A 240 16.06 -5.25 16.22
N GLY A 241 15.01 -4.99 15.42
CA GLY A 241 15.13 -4.80 13.98
C GLY A 241 15.71 -3.43 13.63
N SER A 242 16.51 -3.37 12.56
CA SER A 242 17.10 -2.11 12.08
C SER A 242 16.06 -1.20 11.41
N PHE A 243 16.03 0.07 11.82
CA PHE A 243 15.25 1.15 11.18
C PHE A 243 16.09 2.04 10.27
N GLU A 244 17.38 1.73 10.12
CA GLU A 244 18.29 2.47 9.24
C GLU A 244 18.07 2.12 7.78
N LEU A 245 18.68 2.89 6.86
CA LEU A 245 18.58 2.61 5.42
C LEU A 245 19.03 1.17 5.07
N TYR A 246 20.04 0.67 5.77
CA TYR A 246 20.55 -0.70 5.63
C TYR A 246 20.61 -1.40 6.98
N GLY A 247 20.33 -2.70 7.01
CA GLY A 247 20.48 -3.53 8.20
C GLY A 247 19.48 -4.67 8.23
N ASP A 248 19.68 -5.62 9.15
CA ASP A 248 18.72 -6.72 9.32
C ASP A 248 17.45 -6.21 10.00
N ARG A 249 16.30 -6.41 9.34
CA ARG A 249 14.98 -6.06 9.88
C ARG A 249 14.56 -7.02 11.00
N VAL A 250 15.11 -8.25 11.04
CA VAL A 250 14.84 -9.33 12.02
C VAL A 250 13.40 -9.87 11.94
N LEU A 251 12.45 -8.99 11.65
CA LEU A 251 11.05 -9.25 11.42
C LEU A 251 10.86 -9.93 10.05
N LYS A 252 10.14 -11.06 10.05
CA LYS A 252 9.80 -11.78 8.81
C LYS A 252 8.59 -11.19 8.07
N LEU A 253 7.76 -10.38 8.75
CA LEU A 253 6.62 -9.70 8.14
C LEU A 253 7.11 -8.70 7.08
N GLY A 254 6.39 -8.61 5.95
CA GLY A 254 6.79 -7.78 4.81
C GLY A 254 7.77 -8.44 3.85
N THR A 255 8.17 -9.70 4.12
CA THR A 255 8.95 -10.50 3.16
C THR A 255 8.05 -11.29 2.22
N ASN A 256 8.57 -11.71 1.06
CA ASN A 256 7.79 -12.37 0.03
C ASN A 256 7.29 -13.77 0.44
N MET A 257 6.04 -13.86 0.89
CA MET A 257 5.35 -15.10 1.26
C MET A 257 5.03 -16.03 0.10
N TYR A 258 5.16 -15.56 -1.14
CA TYR A 258 4.86 -16.31 -2.36
C TYR A 258 6.08 -17.04 -2.93
N SER A 259 7.28 -16.83 -2.35
CA SER A 259 8.55 -17.38 -2.84
C SER A 259 8.73 -18.88 -2.65
N VAL A 260 7.94 -19.50 -1.78
CA VAL A 260 8.00 -20.94 -1.59
C VAL A 260 7.41 -21.57 -2.84
N THR A 261 8.26 -22.17 -3.68
CA THR A 261 7.89 -23.03 -4.80
C THR A 261 7.05 -24.20 -4.32
N ARG A 262 5.77 -23.94 -4.06
CA ARG A 262 4.71 -24.92 -4.06
C ARG A 262 3.92 -24.63 -5.34
N PRO A 263 3.56 -25.65 -6.14
CA PRO A 263 2.65 -25.43 -7.25
C PRO A 263 1.42 -24.73 -6.67
N VAL A 264 1.12 -23.54 -7.18
CA VAL A 264 -0.06 -22.77 -6.79
C VAL A 264 -1.27 -23.52 -7.35
N GLU A 265 -1.67 -24.58 -6.67
CA GLU A 265 -2.92 -25.27 -6.97
C GLU A 265 -4.06 -24.41 -6.40
N THR A 266 -4.77 -23.76 -7.31
CA THR A 266 -5.94 -22.91 -7.10
C THR A 266 -7.20 -23.73 -6.76
N HIS A 267 -7.09 -24.70 -5.84
CA HIS A 267 -8.28 -25.41 -5.38
C HIS A 267 -9.13 -24.54 -4.44
N MET A 268 -10.26 -24.05 -4.97
CA MET A 268 -11.37 -23.53 -4.17
C MET A 268 -12.19 -24.72 -3.65
N SER A 269 -12.13 -24.97 -2.34
CA SER A 269 -13.06 -25.90 -1.69
C SER A 269 -14.47 -25.28 -1.63
N GLY A 270 -15.40 -25.92 -2.34
CA GLY A 270 -16.81 -25.57 -2.40
C GLY A 270 -17.56 -25.97 -1.13
N SER A 271 -18.42 -25.07 -0.64
CA SER A 271 -19.61 -25.47 0.11
C SER A 271 -20.66 -24.36 0.14
N SER A 272 -21.80 -24.71 -0.46
CA SER A 272 -23.21 -24.43 -0.13
C SER A 272 -23.70 -23.06 0.33
N LYS A 273 -24.58 -22.53 -0.53
CA LYS A 273 -25.62 -21.50 -0.37
C LYS A 273 -26.28 -21.44 1.02
N LYS A 274 -26.35 -20.25 1.61
CA LYS A 274 -27.52 -19.77 2.37
C LYS A 274 -27.73 -18.26 2.16
N LEU A 275 -29.00 -17.91 1.98
CA LEU A 275 -29.54 -16.57 1.72
C LEU A 275 -29.34 -15.62 2.90
N ALA A 276 -29.08 -14.34 2.60
CA ALA A 276 -29.36 -13.22 3.50
C ALA A 276 -29.93 -12.05 2.71
N SER A 277 -30.93 -11.42 3.31
CA SER A 277 -31.91 -10.48 2.78
C SER A 277 -31.36 -9.08 2.48
N GLN A 278 -31.83 -8.50 1.38
CA GLN A 278 -31.62 -7.13 0.94
C GLN A 278 -32.14 -6.11 1.97
N ALA A 279 -31.27 -5.18 2.39
CA ALA A 279 -31.65 -3.86 2.86
C ALA A 279 -31.17 -2.84 1.81
N LYS A 280 -32.10 -2.11 1.20
CA LYS A 280 -31.83 -0.99 0.29
C LYS A 280 -31.39 0.21 1.13
N GLU A 281 -30.17 0.70 0.93
CA GLU A 281 -29.77 2.02 1.43
C GLU A 281 -29.71 3.06 0.31
N ASN A 282 -30.14 4.27 0.69
CA ASN A 282 -30.43 5.41 -0.15
C ASN A 282 -29.18 6.06 -0.75
N ILE A 283 -29.29 6.43 -2.02
CA ILE A 283 -28.27 7.16 -2.78
C ILE A 283 -28.31 8.63 -2.35
N VAL A 284 -27.38 9.04 -1.49
CA VAL A 284 -27.01 10.45 -1.27
C VAL A 284 -25.60 10.65 -1.85
N PRO A 285 -25.32 11.73 -2.61
CA PRO A 285 -24.00 11.94 -3.21
C PRO A 285 -22.95 12.16 -2.11
N ASN A 286 -21.94 11.27 -2.05
CA ASN A 286 -20.87 11.33 -1.07
C ASN A 286 -19.99 12.58 -1.30
N PRO A 287 -19.84 13.50 -0.32
CA PRO A 287 -18.97 14.68 -0.43
C PRO A 287 -17.49 14.34 -0.63
N LEU A 288 -17.04 13.10 -0.30
CA LEU A 288 -15.68 12.63 -0.59
C LEU A 288 -15.42 12.38 -2.08
N ALA A 289 -16.44 12.20 -2.92
CA ALA A 289 -16.23 11.86 -4.34
C ALA A 289 -15.48 12.96 -5.11
N LYS A 290 -15.60 14.23 -4.68
CA LYS A 290 -14.89 15.36 -5.28
C LYS A 290 -13.41 15.37 -4.90
N GLU A 291 -13.10 15.08 -3.64
CA GLU A 291 -11.72 14.95 -3.17
C GLU A 291 -11.04 13.71 -3.75
N GLU A 292 -11.77 12.61 -3.90
CA GLU A 292 -11.31 11.40 -4.59
C GLU A 292 -10.94 11.67 -6.05
N LEU A 293 -11.79 12.38 -6.79
CA LEU A 293 -11.52 12.74 -8.18
C LEU A 293 -10.37 13.74 -8.31
N ASN A 294 -10.27 14.71 -7.40
CA ASN A 294 -9.16 15.67 -7.37
C ASN A 294 -7.83 14.99 -7.02
N PHE A 295 -7.84 14.05 -6.08
CA PHE A 295 -6.69 13.21 -5.75
C PHE A 295 -6.28 12.36 -6.94
N LEU A 296 -7.23 11.66 -7.56
CA LEU A 296 -6.96 10.89 -8.75
C LEU A 296 -6.38 11.83 -9.83
N ALA A 297 -6.99 12.97 -10.11
CA ALA A 297 -6.45 13.92 -11.07
C ALA A 297 -5.01 14.38 -10.74
N ARG A 298 -4.70 14.61 -9.46
CA ARG A 298 -3.37 15.03 -8.99
C ARG A 298 -2.33 13.92 -9.12
N LEU A 299 -2.67 12.69 -8.74
CA LEU A 299 -1.78 11.55 -8.93
C LEU A 299 -1.62 11.17 -10.39
N LEU A 300 -2.72 11.19 -11.14
CA LEU A 300 -2.75 10.80 -12.55
C LEU A 300 -2.05 11.82 -13.44
N GLY A 301 -2.10 13.12 -13.08
CA GLY A 301 -1.28 14.14 -13.71
C GLY A 301 0.22 13.95 -13.42
N GLY A 302 0.57 13.24 -12.35
CA GLY A 302 1.94 12.79 -12.09
C GLY A 302 2.31 11.53 -12.88
N LEU A 303 1.38 10.62 -13.14
CA LEU A 303 1.63 9.36 -13.85
C LEU A 303 1.42 9.54 -15.36
N ASP A 304 2.33 10.23 -16.04
CA ASP A 304 2.35 10.26 -17.51
C ASP A 304 2.57 8.84 -18.05
N ILE A 305 1.51 8.21 -18.54
CA ILE A 305 1.59 6.92 -19.22
C ILE A 305 2.31 7.18 -20.55
N GLN A 306 3.57 6.77 -20.65
CA GLN A 306 4.23 6.74 -21.95
C GLN A 306 3.42 5.83 -22.87
N LYS A 307 2.73 6.41 -23.86
CA LYS A 307 2.18 5.63 -24.96
C LYS A 307 3.37 4.96 -25.66
N PRO A 308 3.37 3.64 -25.84
CA PRO A 308 4.46 2.98 -26.55
C PRO A 308 4.54 3.58 -27.95
N ALA A 309 5.71 4.14 -28.27
CA ALA A 309 6.03 4.55 -29.62
C ALA A 309 6.15 3.29 -30.49
N GLY A 310 5.07 2.97 -31.20
CA GLY A 310 5.03 1.94 -32.24
C GLY A 310 4.56 0.56 -31.78
N GLY A 311 3.40 0.14 -32.30
CA GLY A 311 3.10 -1.21 -32.79
C GLY A 311 3.20 -2.45 -31.90
N GLU A 312 3.77 -2.40 -30.68
CA GLU A 312 3.87 -3.60 -29.85
C GLU A 312 2.54 -3.90 -29.14
N THR A 313 1.91 -4.99 -29.56
CA THR A 313 0.76 -5.58 -28.87
C THR A 313 1.19 -6.00 -27.46
N GLY A 314 0.65 -5.32 -26.43
CA GLY A 314 0.87 -5.68 -25.03
C GLY A 314 0.56 -7.15 -24.78
N PHE A 315 1.26 -7.77 -23.82
CA PHE A 315 0.99 -9.17 -23.47
C PHE A 315 0.02 -9.26 -22.30
N ARG A 316 -0.82 -10.29 -22.32
CA ARG A 316 -1.81 -10.53 -21.28
C ARG A 316 -1.22 -11.41 -20.17
N LEU A 317 -1.24 -10.91 -18.94
CA LEU A 317 -0.93 -11.70 -17.75
C LEU A 317 -2.25 -12.15 -17.10
N ASN A 318 -2.51 -13.45 -17.08
CA ASN A 318 -3.62 -14.03 -16.33
C ASN A 318 -3.13 -14.53 -14.96
N LEU A 319 -3.89 -14.23 -13.91
CA LEU A 319 -3.65 -14.77 -12.55
C LEU A 319 -4.35 -16.10 -12.30
N PHE A 320 -5.23 -16.52 -13.19
CA PHE A 320 -5.96 -17.79 -13.13
C PHE A 320 -5.28 -18.84 -13.99
N THR A 321 -5.44 -20.12 -13.62
CA THR A 321 -4.92 -21.23 -14.42
C THR A 321 -5.87 -21.61 -15.55
N THR A 322 -7.18 -21.41 -15.36
CA THR A 322 -8.23 -21.69 -16.34
C THR A 322 -9.29 -20.59 -16.37
N ASP A 323 -10.03 -20.49 -17.49
CA ASP A 323 -11.11 -19.51 -17.66
C ASP A 323 -12.32 -19.83 -16.75
N GLU A 324 -12.55 -21.12 -16.43
CA GLU A 324 -13.59 -21.55 -15.47
C GLU A 324 -13.31 -21.04 -14.04
N GLU A 325 -12.05 -21.01 -13.62
CA GLU A 325 -11.65 -20.42 -12.34
C GLU A 325 -11.91 -18.91 -12.30
N GLU A 326 -11.72 -18.23 -13.43
CA GLU A 326 -11.96 -16.80 -13.58
C GLU A 326 -13.46 -16.48 -13.42
N GLU A 327 -14.33 -17.22 -14.12
CA GLU A 327 -15.79 -17.03 -14.03
C GLU A 327 -16.32 -17.32 -12.62
N HIS A 328 -15.84 -18.38 -11.98
CA HIS A 328 -16.24 -18.72 -10.61
C HIS A 328 -15.77 -17.67 -9.58
N ALA A 329 -14.55 -17.13 -9.76
CA ALA A 329 -14.05 -16.05 -8.90
C ALA A 329 -14.89 -14.77 -9.04
N ALA A 330 -15.36 -14.44 -10.25
CA ALA A 330 -16.25 -13.31 -10.47
C ALA A 330 -17.62 -13.49 -9.81
N GLN A 331 -18.19 -14.71 -9.84
CA GLN A 331 -19.50 -15.02 -9.26
C GLN A 331 -19.51 -15.08 -7.73
N THR A 332 -18.38 -15.44 -7.11
CA THR A 332 -18.27 -15.59 -5.65
C THR A 332 -17.87 -14.30 -4.93
N ARG A 333 -17.63 -13.22 -5.67
CA ARG A 333 -17.23 -11.93 -5.11
C ARG A 333 -18.43 -11.19 -4.47
N PRO A 334 -18.30 -10.70 -3.23
CA PRO A 334 -19.33 -9.85 -2.62
C PRO A 334 -19.57 -8.58 -3.45
N GLU A 335 -20.83 -8.19 -3.67
CA GLU A 335 -21.18 -7.00 -4.47
C GLU A 335 -20.57 -5.71 -3.91
N GLU A 336 -20.43 -5.61 -2.58
CA GLU A 336 -19.79 -4.48 -1.88
C GLU A 336 -18.29 -4.32 -2.21
N LEU A 337 -17.66 -5.37 -2.71
CA LEU A 337 -16.26 -5.38 -3.16
C LEU A 337 -16.14 -5.31 -4.69
N SER A 338 -17.25 -5.20 -5.42
CA SER A 338 -17.26 -5.05 -6.87
C SER A 338 -16.93 -3.60 -7.27
N TYR A 339 -15.63 -3.32 -7.42
CA TYR A 339 -15.15 -2.01 -7.83
C TYR A 339 -15.28 -1.85 -9.34
N LYS A 340 -16.41 -1.32 -9.84
CA LYS A 340 -16.47 -0.85 -11.24
C LYS A 340 -15.40 0.24 -11.42
N VAL A 341 -14.41 -0.04 -12.26
CA VAL A 341 -13.36 0.92 -12.63
C VAL A 341 -14.04 2.15 -13.22
N ILE A 342 -13.78 3.32 -12.65
CA ILE A 342 -14.27 4.57 -13.23
C ILE A 342 -13.36 4.87 -14.42
N ASN A 343 -13.85 4.65 -15.63
CA ASN A 343 -13.22 5.17 -16.84
C ASN A 343 -13.32 6.69 -16.80
N ILE A 344 -12.31 7.34 -16.23
CA ILE A 344 -12.13 8.78 -16.40
C ILE A 344 -11.44 8.94 -17.75
N GLU A 345 -12.26 9.02 -18.79
CA GLU A 345 -11.80 9.52 -20.08
C GLU A 345 -11.38 10.97 -19.88
N ALA A 346 -10.06 11.21 -19.92
CA ALA A 346 -9.51 12.55 -20.11
C ALA A 346 -9.71 12.96 -21.58
N THR A 347 -10.95 13.02 -22.05
CA THR A 347 -11.33 13.47 -23.38
C THR A 347 -11.91 14.88 -23.27
N GLN A 348 -11.04 15.85 -23.55
CA GLN A 348 -11.33 17.07 -24.30
C GLN A 348 -12.73 17.71 -24.14
N GLU A 349 -13.16 18.03 -22.92
CA GLU A 349 -14.25 19.00 -22.78
C GLU A 349 -13.68 20.43 -22.73
N PRO A 350 -13.86 21.23 -23.79
CA PRO A 350 -13.33 22.59 -23.86
C PRO A 350 -13.88 23.50 -22.76
N GLY A 351 -15.09 23.21 -22.23
CA GLY A 351 -15.68 23.96 -21.12
C GLY A 351 -14.92 23.81 -19.79
N ARG A 352 -14.39 22.61 -19.51
CA ARG A 352 -13.67 22.33 -18.26
C ARG A 352 -12.27 22.92 -18.24
N ARG A 353 -11.66 23.06 -19.43
CA ARG A 353 -10.40 23.80 -19.61
C ARG A 353 -10.61 25.30 -19.39
N ALA A 354 -11.69 25.87 -19.91
CA ALA A 354 -12.01 27.29 -19.69
C ALA A 354 -12.29 27.61 -18.22
N GLU A 355 -12.95 26.70 -17.49
CA GLU A 355 -13.22 26.85 -16.05
C GLU A 355 -11.94 26.72 -15.22
N LEU A 356 -11.05 25.77 -15.55
CA LEU A 356 -9.72 25.65 -14.94
C LEU A 356 -8.80 26.84 -15.28
N SER A 357 -8.85 27.37 -16.50
CA SER A 357 -8.12 28.59 -16.89
C SER A 357 -8.66 29.83 -16.18
N ARG A 358 -9.98 29.90 -15.92
CA ARG A 358 -10.59 30.99 -15.14
C ARG A 358 -10.16 30.93 -13.68
N ILE A 359 -10.15 29.74 -13.09
CA ILE A 359 -9.69 29.52 -11.71
C ILE A 359 -8.18 29.75 -11.57
N LEU A 360 -7.37 29.39 -12.59
CA LEU A 360 -5.93 29.75 -12.62
C LEU A 360 -5.71 31.25 -12.75
N GLY A 361 -6.50 31.93 -13.59
CA GLY A 361 -6.42 33.39 -13.77
C GLY A 361 -6.88 34.20 -12.56
N GLU A 362 -7.77 33.63 -11.73
CA GLU A 362 -8.18 34.23 -10.44
C GLU A 362 -7.15 34.01 -9.32
N LEU A 363 -6.17 33.11 -9.51
CA LEU A 363 -5.08 32.81 -8.57
C LEU A 363 -3.75 33.48 -8.91
N GLU A 364 -3.62 34.06 -10.10
CA GLU A 364 -2.51 34.97 -10.43
C GLU A 364 -2.77 36.34 -9.79
N VAL A 365 -2.23 36.53 -8.58
CA VAL A 365 -2.01 37.86 -8.04
C VAL A 365 -1.11 38.61 -9.02
N ALA A 366 -1.65 39.66 -9.64
CA ALA A 366 -0.91 40.51 -10.56
C ALA A 366 0.37 41.03 -9.89
N GLU A 367 1.53 40.58 -10.38
CA GLU A 367 2.79 41.25 -10.09
C GLU A 367 2.75 42.66 -10.70
N PRO A 368 3.19 43.70 -9.97
CA PRO A 368 3.15 45.06 -10.46
C PRO A 368 4.18 45.27 -11.57
N ARG A 369 3.75 45.86 -12.69
CA ARG A 369 4.63 46.31 -13.77
C ARG A 369 5.55 47.44 -13.29
N PRO A 370 6.77 47.56 -13.84
CA PRO A 370 7.71 48.59 -13.44
C PRO A 370 7.32 49.96 -14.01
N GLY A 371 7.33 50.98 -13.16
CA GLY A 371 7.45 52.39 -13.58
C GLY A 371 6.18 53.23 -13.54
N SER A 372 5.89 53.84 -12.40
CA SER A 372 5.60 55.29 -12.29
C SER A 372 5.65 55.70 -10.81
N ALA A 373 6.16 56.91 -10.60
CA ALA A 373 6.73 57.39 -9.36
C ALA A 373 5.71 57.90 -8.32
N GLU A 374 6.24 58.12 -7.11
CA GLU A 374 5.79 59.00 -6.03
C GLU A 374 4.81 58.46 -4.98
N LYS A 375 5.24 58.59 -3.72
CA LYS A 375 4.52 58.46 -2.42
C LYS A 375 4.63 57.12 -1.67
N GLY A 376 5.86 56.68 -1.40
CA GLY A 376 6.11 55.56 -0.48
C GLY A 376 7.36 55.69 0.41
N GLU A 377 8.07 56.83 0.39
CA GLU A 377 9.29 57.04 1.19
C GLU A 377 9.05 57.73 2.55
N ASP A 378 7.83 57.68 3.10
CA ASP A 378 7.47 58.48 4.29
C ASP A 378 7.10 57.64 5.54
N LEU A 379 7.36 56.32 5.51
CA LEU A 379 7.06 55.43 6.65
C LEU A 379 8.31 54.75 7.25
N LEU A 380 9.47 54.88 6.60
CA LEU A 380 10.77 54.41 7.13
C LEU A 380 11.56 55.52 7.83
N ALA A 381 11.20 56.79 7.65
CA ALA A 381 11.81 57.94 8.34
C ALA A 381 11.20 58.22 9.73
N LEU A 382 10.20 57.44 10.17
CA LEU A 382 9.47 57.64 11.43
C LEU A 382 9.90 56.67 12.54
N MET A 383 10.95 55.86 12.32
CA MET A 383 11.51 54.94 13.32
C MET A 383 12.93 55.28 13.78
N ASP A 384 13.56 56.32 13.22
CA ASP A 384 14.90 56.80 13.63
C ASP A 384 14.85 58.11 14.44
N GLY A 385 13.71 58.39 15.09
CA GLY A 385 13.55 59.55 15.95
C GLY A 385 12.52 59.34 17.05
N LEU A 386 12.86 58.51 18.04
CA LEU A 386 12.43 58.62 19.45
C LEU A 386 13.19 57.62 20.33
#